data_AF-A0A227GDE3-F1
#
_entry.id   AF-A0A227GDE3-F1
#
_cell.length_a   1.000
_cell.length_b   1.000
_cell.length_c   1.000
_cell.angle_alpha   90.00
_cell.angle_beta   90.00
_cell.angle_gamma   90.00
#
_symmetry.space_group_name_H-M   'P 1'
#
loop_
_entity.id
_entity.type
_entity.pdbx_description
1 polymer ?
#
loop_
_entity_poly.entity_id
_entity_poly.type
_entity_poly.pdbx_seq_one_letter_code
_entity_poly.pdbx_strand_id
1 'polypeptide(L)' 'QDLRRYFNEAVSVSNESPVLLDRFLDDATEVDIDAICDGERVVIGGIMEHIEQAGVHSGDSACSLPAYTLS' A
#
# COMPACT_ATOMS: atom_id res chain seq x y z
N GLN A 1 -2.88 -6.57 24.31
CA GLN A 1 -1.70 -5.86 24.86
C GLN A 1 -0.83 -5.32 23.73
N ASP A 2 -0.83 -5.98 22.57
CA ASP A 2 -0.05 -5.64 21.38
C ASP A 2 -0.35 -4.26 20.82
N LEU A 3 -1.63 -3.85 20.76
CA LEU A 3 -2.00 -2.52 20.28
C LEU A 3 -1.30 -1.41 21.07
N ARG A 4 -1.26 -1.50 22.41
CA ARG A 4 -0.57 -0.49 23.25
C ARG A 4 0.93 -0.46 22.99
N ARG A 5 1.55 -1.62 22.75
CA ARG A 5 2.98 -1.71 22.42
C ARG A 5 3.27 -1.04 21.08
N TYR A 6 2.59 -1.48 20.02
CA TYR A 6 2.82 -0.95 18.67
C TYR A 6 2.44 0.52 18.53
N PHE A 7 1.41 0.98 19.24
CA PHE A 7 1.03 2.39 19.21
C PHE A 7 2.11 3.28 19.83
N ASN A 8 2.72 2.87 20.95
CA ASN A 8 3.81 3.62 21.57
C ASN A 8 5.06 3.68 20.66
N GLU A 9 5.36 2.58 19.96
CA GLU A 9 6.45 2.53 18.98
C GLU A 9 6.16 3.43 17.77
N ALA A 10 4.97 3.32 17.17
CA ALA A 10 4.57 4.10 16.00
C ALA A 10 4.60 5.62 16.26
N VAL A 11 4.14 6.06 17.44
CA VAL A 11 4.19 7.48 17.85
C VAL A 11 5.63 8.00 17.90
N SER A 12 6.59 7.17 18.33
CA SER A 12 8.01 7.58 18.43
C SER A 12 8.68 7.80 17.07
N VAL A 13 8.16 7.20 16.00
CA VAL A 13 8.71 7.28 14.63
C VAL A 13 7.92 8.28 13.77
N SER A 14 6.72 8.71 14.22
CA SER A 14 5.93 9.73 13.54
C SER A 14 6.52 11.12 13.74
N ASN A 15 6.86 11.82 12.64
CA ASN A 15 7.28 13.23 12.64
C ASN A 15 6.07 14.13 12.95
N GLU A 16 5.55 14.09 14.18
CA GLU A 16 4.38 14.83 14.69
C GLU A 16 3.05 14.57 13.97
N SER A 17 3.02 13.58 13.07
CA SER A 17 1.81 13.19 12.32
C SER A 17 1.00 12.14 13.09
N PRO A 18 -0.34 12.16 13.00
CA PRO A 18 -1.19 11.19 13.70
C PRO A 18 -0.98 9.77 13.17
N VAL A 19 -1.04 8.79 14.08
CA VAL A 19 -0.99 7.36 13.73
C VAL A 19 -2.37 6.92 13.21
N LEU A 20 -2.40 6.35 12.00
CA LEU A 20 -3.60 5.78 11.41
C LEU A 20 -3.86 4.37 11.99
N LEU A 21 -5.06 4.16 12.56
CA LEU A 21 -5.59 2.82 12.78
C LEU A 21 -6.63 2.55 11.71
N ASP A 22 -6.38 1.56 10.86
CA ASP A 22 -7.32 1.14 9.83
C ASP A 22 -7.77 -0.31 10.05
N ARG A 23 -8.85 -0.69 9.40
CA ARG A 23 -9.36 -2.05 9.41
C ARG A 23 -8.56 -2.88 8.40
N PHE A 24 -8.08 -4.05 8.85
CA PHE A 24 -7.46 -5.03 7.96
C PHE A 24 -8.44 -5.50 6.87
N LEU A 25 -7.98 -5.51 5.62
CA LEU A 25 -8.73 -5.96 4.46
C LEU A 25 -8.37 -7.41 4.17
N ASP A 26 -9.30 -8.31 4.49
CA ASP A 26 -9.12 -9.75 4.30
C ASP A 26 -9.37 -10.12 2.83
N ASP A 27 -8.57 -11.07 2.32
CA ASP A 27 -8.62 -11.57 0.93
C ASP A 27 -8.58 -10.47 -0.16
N ALA A 28 -7.87 -9.37 0.09
CA ALA A 28 -7.78 -8.24 -0.85
C ALA A 28 -6.57 -8.34 -1.80
N THR A 29 -6.76 -7.97 -3.06
CA THR A 29 -5.68 -7.79 -4.03
C THR A 29 -5.02 -6.42 -3.83
N GLU A 30 -3.69 -6.39 -3.72
CA GLU A 30 -2.90 -5.15 -3.65
C GLU A 30 -2.41 -4.72 -5.03
N VAL A 31 -2.39 -3.41 -5.29
CA VAL A 31 -2.07 -2.82 -6.59
C VAL A 31 -1.24 -1.56 -6.41
N ASP A 32 -0.12 -1.47 -7.14
CA ASP A 32 0.69 -0.26 -7.26
C ASP A 32 0.48 0.40 -8.63
N ILE A 33 0.33 1.73 -8.63
CA ILE A 33 0.15 2.53 -9.84
C ILE A 33 1.15 3.68 -9.86
N ASP A 34 2.09 3.63 -10.80
CA ASP A 34 3.01 4.73 -11.06
C ASP A 34 2.40 5.69 -12.08
N ALA A 35 2.32 6.98 -11.74
CA ALA A 35 1.72 8.00 -12.57
C ALA A 35 2.46 9.35 -12.50
N ILE A 36 2.38 10.13 -13.58
CA ILE A 36 2.93 11.49 -13.68
C ILE A 36 1.81 12.45 -14.09
N CYS A 37 1.69 13.59 -13.41
CA CYS A 37 0.69 14.62 -13.69
C CYS A 37 1.35 15.96 -14.02
N ASP A 38 0.92 16.62 -15.10
CA ASP A 38 1.37 17.97 -15.48
C ASP A 38 0.44 19.09 -14.95
N GLY A 39 -0.61 18.73 -14.22
CA GLY A 39 -1.65 19.63 -13.70
C GLY A 39 -2.94 19.66 -14.54
N GLU A 40 -2.88 19.21 -15.80
CA GLU A 40 -4.06 19.09 -16.69
C GLU A 40 -4.34 17.64 -17.09
N ARG A 41 -3.28 16.84 -17.23
CA ARG A 41 -3.34 15.43 -17.66
C ARG A 41 -2.50 14.57 -16.75
N VAL A 42 -2.95 13.33 -16.59
CA VAL A 42 -2.26 12.27 -15.88
C VAL A 42 -1.87 11.18 -16.86
N VAL A 43 -0.61 10.79 -16.85
CA VAL A 43 -0.09 9.64 -17.60
C VAL A 43 0.17 8.52 -16.61
N ILE A 44 -0.40 7.34 -16.88
CA ILE A 44 -0.11 6.12 -16.12
C ILE A 44 1.11 5.45 -16.74
N GLY A 45 2.17 5.29 -15.96
CA GLY A 45 3.39 4.61 -16.37
C GLY A 45 3.30 3.10 -16.22
N GLY A 46 2.63 2.62 -15.17
CA GLY A 46 2.45 1.19 -14.90
C GLY A 46 1.31 0.93 -13.93
N ILE A 47 0.65 -0.21 -14.13
CA ILE A 47 -0.32 -0.78 -13.19
C ILE A 47 0.20 -2.17 -12.84
N MET A 48 0.55 -2.38 -11.57
CA MET A 48 1.19 -3.58 -11.05
C MET A 48 0.26 -4.28 -10.08
N GLU A 49 -0.03 -5.55 -10.32
CA GLU A 49 -0.80 -6.39 -9.41
C GLU A 49 0.14 -7.23 -8.56
N HIS A 50 -0.03 -7.20 -7.24
CA HIS A 50 0.77 -8.03 -6.34
C HIS A 50 0.28 -9.48 -6.37
N ILE A 51 1.21 -10.43 -6.21
CA ILE A 51 0.91 -11.86 -6.13
C ILE A 51 0.37 -12.21 -4.74
N GLU A 52 0.97 -11.63 -3.70
CA GLU A 52 0.51 -11.69 -2.33
C GLU A 52 -0.69 -10.76 -2.09
N GLN A 53 -1.52 -11.11 -1.09
CA GLN A 53 -2.68 -10.31 -0.69
C GLN A 53 -2.25 -9.07 0.12
N ALA A 54 -3.12 -8.07 0.15
CA ALA A 54 -2.91 -6.86 0.94
C ALA A 54 -2.64 -7.19 2.41
N GLY A 55 -1.56 -6.64 2.94
CA GLY A 55 -1.06 -6.94 4.29
C GLY A 55 0.35 -7.51 4.32
N VAL A 56 0.86 -8.00 3.18
CA VAL A 56 2.29 -8.14 2.94
C VAL A 56 2.79 -6.82 2.35
N HIS A 57 3.84 -6.24 2.92
CA HIS A 57 4.33 -4.94 2.47
C HIS A 57 4.79 -5.02 1.00
N SER A 58 4.45 -4.05 0.16
CA SER A 58 4.71 -4.05 -1.28
C SER A 58 6.15 -4.40 -1.69
N GLY A 59 7.14 -3.92 -0.91
CA GLY A 59 8.56 -4.23 -1.13
C GLY A 59 8.97 -5.69 -0.87
N ASP A 60 8.12 -6.45 -0.17
CA ASP A 60 8.30 -7.88 0.11
C ASP A 60 7.42 -8.76 -0.79
N SER A 61 6.51 -8.16 -1.57
CA SER A 61 5.61 -8.85 -2.50
C SER A 61 6.23 -9.01 -3.88
N ALA A 62 5.94 -10.12 -4.55
CA ALA A 62 6.14 -10.22 -6.00
C ALA A 62 4.99 -9.48 -6.72
N CYS A 63 5.25 -8.94 -7.91
CA CYS A 63 4.21 -8.27 -8.71
C CYS A 63 4.31 -8.56 -10.21
N SER A 64 3.18 -8.40 -10.90
CA SER A 64 3.06 -8.51 -12.35
C SER A 64 2.75 -7.15 -12.99
N LEU A 65 3.47 -6.83 -14.07
CA LEU A 65 3.18 -5.71 -14.96
C LEU A 65 3.10 -6.24 -16.41
N PRO A 66 1.92 -6.17 -17.07
CA PRO A 66 0.65 -5.64 -16.56
C PRO A 66 0.02 -6.58 -15.52
N ALA A 67 -1.05 -6.11 -14.88
CA ALA A 67 -1.91 -6.94 -14.06
C ALA A 67 -2.34 -8.23 -14.79
N TYR A 68 -2.44 -9.33 -14.06
CA TYR A 68 -2.65 -10.67 -14.62
C TYR A 68 -4.06 -11.21 -14.37
N THR A 69 -4.79 -10.69 -13.39
CA THR A 69 -6.19 -11.06 -13.12
C THR A 69 -7.17 -9.90 -13.03
N LEU A 70 -6.67 -8.67 -12.83
CA LEU A 70 -7.54 -7.48 -12.79
C LEU A 70 -8.27 -7.26 -14.13
N SER A 71 -9.56 -6.91 -14.04
CA SER A 71 -10.50 -6.78 -15.15
C SER A 71 -11.20 -5.43 -15.20
#